data_AF-A0A1Y5GQB6-F1
#
_entry.id   AF-A0A1Y5GQB6-F1
#
_cell.length_a   1.000
_cell.length_b   1.000
_cell.length_c   1.000
_cell.angle_alpha   90.00
_cell.angle_beta   90.00
_cell.angle_gamma   90.00
#
_symmetry.space_group_name_H-M   'P 1'
#
loop_
_entity.id
_entity.type
_entity.pdbx_description
1 polymer ?
#
loop_
_entity_poly.entity_id
_entity_poly.type
_entity_poly.pdbx_seq_one_letter_code
_entity_poly.pdbx_strand_id
1 'polypeptide(L)'
;MNDEQRKELIKTSWQLHAMVETSYLNNPAVKGDQQWQEKQRILLADMAIHLLQTAISPGDIELDKLKNNLHSILTIADQFLPHAELKSATDKLY
;
A
#
# COMPACT_ATOMS: atom_id res chain seq x y z
N MET A 1 13.12 6.17 16.75
CA MET A 1 13.01 7.29 15.78
C MET A 1 12.71 8.55 16.57
N ASN A 2 13.50 9.61 16.38
CA ASN A 2 13.21 10.92 16.96
C ASN A 2 12.21 11.71 16.07
N ASP A 3 11.76 12.87 16.55
CA ASP A 3 10.73 13.66 15.86
C ASP A 3 11.21 14.23 14.52
N GLU A 4 12.48 14.61 14.41
CA GLU A 4 13.06 15.12 13.15
C GLU A 4 13.12 14.03 12.08
N GLN A 5 13.61 12.85 12.44
CA GLN A 5 13.63 11.67 11.58
C GLN A 5 12.22 11.28 11.14
N ARG A 6 11.24 11.33 12.05
CA ARG A 6 9.83 11.04 11.74
C ARG A 6 9.26 12.04 10.74
N LYS A 7 9.50 13.34 10.96
CA LYS A 7 9.05 14.40 10.05
C LYS A 7 9.66 14.25 8.66
N GLU A 8 10.95 13.94 8.58
CA GLU A 8 11.60 13.72 7.29
C GLU A 8 11.05 12.48 6.59
N LEU A 9 10.84 11.36 7.30
CA LEU A 9 10.22 10.16 6.73
C LEU A 9 8.80 10.43 6.20
N ILE A 10 7.98 11.17 6.94
CA ILE A 10 6.63 11.55 6.49
C ILE A 10 6.74 12.41 5.21
N LYS A 11 7.60 13.42 5.20
CA LYS A 11 7.81 14.27 4.03
C LYS A 11 8.30 13.47 2.81
N THR A 12 9.30 12.61 2.98
CA THR A 12 9.79 11.73 1.91
C THR A 12 8.68 10.78 1.43
N SER A 13 7.85 10.26 2.33
CA SER A 13 6.76 9.36 1.96
C SER A 13 5.74 10.03 1.03
N TRP A 14 5.45 11.32 1.20
CA TRP A 14 4.57 12.07 0.29
C TRP A 14 5.17 12.23 -1.10
N GLN A 15 6.49 12.43 -1.19
CA GLN A 15 7.19 12.51 -2.48
C GLN A 15 7.17 11.15 -3.19
N LEU A 16 7.44 10.07 -2.46
CA LEU A 16 7.38 8.71 -3.00
C LEU A 16 5.97 8.34 -3.46
N HIS A 17 4.95 8.66 -2.66
CA HIS A 17 3.54 8.44 -3.00
C HIS A 17 3.20 9.12 -4.33
N ALA A 18 3.52 10.41 -4.49
CA ALA A 18 3.23 11.14 -5.73
C ALA A 18 3.91 10.52 -6.97
N MET A 19 5.14 10.01 -6.82
CA MET A 19 5.86 9.33 -7.91
C MET A 19 5.20 7.99 -8.28
N VAL A 20 4.83 7.19 -7.27
CA VAL A 20 4.19 5.88 -7.47
C VAL A 20 2.79 6.04 -8.04
N GLU A 21 1.99 6.96 -7.51
CA GLU A 21 0.65 7.30 -8.01
C GLU A 21 0.70 7.73 -9.48
N THR A 22 1.62 8.63 -9.83
CA THR A 22 1.82 9.05 -11.23
C THR A 22 2.14 7.87 -12.13
N SER A 23 3.01 6.95 -11.68
CA SER A 23 3.35 5.74 -12.42
C SER A 23 2.14 4.80 -12.60
N TYR A 24 1.31 4.66 -11.56
CA TYR A 24 0.11 3.85 -11.59
C TYR A 24 -0.93 4.41 -12.57
N LEU A 25 -1.18 5.72 -12.52
CA LEU A 25 -2.13 6.42 -13.40
C LEU A 25 -1.68 6.40 -14.86
N ASN A 26 -0.38 6.45 -15.12
CA ASN A 26 0.19 6.37 -16.47
C ASN A 26 0.23 4.96 -17.05
N ASN A 27 -0.10 3.92 -16.27
CA ASN A 27 -0.20 2.55 -16.76
C ASN A 27 -1.66 2.24 -17.18
N PRO A 28 -1.97 2.19 -18.49
CA PRO A 28 -3.34 2.00 -18.96
C PRO A 28 -3.84 0.55 -18.83
N ALA A 29 -2.98 -0.39 -18.38
CA ALA A 29 -3.31 -1.81 -18.36
C ALA A 29 -4.59 -2.10 -17.58
N VAL A 30 -5.38 -3.03 -18.10
CA VAL A 30 -6.56 -3.61 -17.47
C VAL A 30 -6.34 -5.09 -17.19
N LYS A 31 -7.24 -5.69 -16.41
CA LYS A 31 -7.14 -7.10 -16.04
C LYS A 31 -7.16 -7.98 -17.29
N GLY A 32 -6.15 -8.84 -17.41
CA GLY A 32 -5.94 -9.70 -18.59
C GLY A 32 -4.80 -9.22 -19.49
N ASP A 33 -4.42 -7.94 -19.40
CA ASP A 33 -3.27 -7.42 -20.14
C ASP A 33 -1.96 -7.97 -19.59
N GLN A 34 -0.95 -8.09 -20.46
CA GLN A 34 0.40 -8.50 -20.08
C GLN A 34 1.01 -7.60 -18.99
N GLN A 35 0.69 -6.30 -19.00
CA GLN A 35 1.19 -5.32 -18.04
C GLN A 35 0.34 -5.22 -16.75
N TRP A 36 -0.74 -5.99 -16.62
CA TRP A 36 -1.61 -5.94 -15.44
C TRP A 36 -0.84 -6.21 -14.14
N GLN A 37 0.01 -7.24 -14.14
CA GLN A 37 0.80 -7.60 -12.95
C GLN A 37 1.78 -6.48 -12.55
N GLU A 38 2.34 -5.76 -13.52
CA GLU A 38 3.17 -4.58 -13.22
C GLU A 38 2.34 -3.47 -12.59
N LYS A 39 1.16 -3.18 -13.14
CA LYS A 39 0.23 -2.20 -12.56
C LYS A 39 -0.14 -2.55 -11.11
N GLN A 40 -0.35 -3.82 -10.81
CA GLN A 40 -0.61 -4.29 -9.44
C GLN A 40 0.62 -4.19 -8.53
N ARG A 41 1.85 -4.35 -9.05
CA ARG A 41 3.07 -4.09 -8.26
C ARG A 41 3.20 -2.63 -7.85
N ILE A 42 2.90 -1.70 -8.77
CA ILE A 42 2.92 -0.27 -8.50
C ILE A 42 1.85 0.07 -7.44
N LEU A 43 0.65 -0.48 -7.57
CA LEU A 43 -0.42 -0.29 -6.57
C LEU A 43 -0.03 -0.86 -5.18
N LEU A 44 0.63 -2.02 -5.14
CA LEU A 44 1.13 -2.61 -3.90
C LEU A 44 2.16 -1.69 -3.22
N ALA A 45 3.07 -1.10 -4.00
CA ALA A 45 4.05 -0.15 -3.50
C ALA A 45 3.36 1.09 -2.90
N ASP A 46 2.32 1.60 -3.56
CA ASP A 46 1.53 2.74 -3.09
C ASP A 46 0.85 2.46 -1.75
N MET A 47 0.16 1.31 -1.64
CA MET A 47 -0.48 0.89 -0.40
C MET A 47 0.53 0.66 0.73
N ALA A 48 1.74 0.21 0.43
CA ALA A 48 2.81 0.10 1.43
C ALA A 48 3.26 1.48 1.95
N ILE A 49 3.25 2.52 1.11
CA ILE A 49 3.53 3.90 1.53
C ILE A 49 2.41 4.43 2.45
N HIS A 50 1.14 4.15 2.13
CA HIS A 50 0.02 4.48 3.02
C HIS A 50 0.12 3.78 4.38
N LEU A 51 0.53 2.51 4.41
CA LEU A 51 0.79 1.79 5.65
C LEU A 51 1.94 2.42 6.44
N LEU A 52 3.05 2.77 5.78
CA LEU A 52 4.17 3.47 6.39
C LEU A 52 3.68 4.77 7.06
N GLN A 53 2.98 5.63 6.32
CA GLN A 53 2.43 6.90 6.83
C GLN A 53 1.53 6.68 8.04
N THR A 54 0.65 5.67 7.99
CA THR A 54 -0.26 5.33 9.08
C THR A 54 0.50 4.88 10.33
N ALA A 55 1.52 4.04 10.17
CA ALA A 55 2.30 3.49 11.28
C ALA A 55 3.25 4.51 11.92
N ILE A 56 3.76 5.48 11.15
CA ILE A 56 4.70 6.50 11.64
C ILE A 56 4.04 7.84 11.98
N SER A 57 2.73 7.98 11.81
CA SER A 57 2.02 9.19 12.23
C SER A 57 2.18 9.40 13.75
N PRO A 58 2.32 10.66 14.22
CA PRO A 58 2.32 10.95 15.65
C PRO A 58 0.99 10.57 16.33
N GLY A 59 1.06 10.17 17.59
CA GLY A 59 -0.13 9.77 18.37
C GLY A 59 -0.44 8.29 18.25
N ASP A 60 -1.66 7.92 18.64
CA ASP A 60 -2.16 6.55 18.51
C ASP A 60 -2.41 6.18 17.05
N ILE A 61 -2.25 4.90 16.74
CA ILE A 61 -2.51 4.40 15.40
C ILE A 61 -4.01 4.45 15.07
N GLU A 62 -4.35 5.03 13.93
CA GLU A 62 -5.72 5.05 13.43
C GLU A 62 -6.13 3.63 12.98
N LEU A 63 -6.80 2.88 13.86
CA LEU A 63 -7.10 1.46 13.66
C LEU A 63 -7.88 1.17 12.37
N ASP A 64 -8.83 2.05 12.00
CA ASP A 64 -9.57 1.89 10.75
C ASP A 64 -8.67 2.07 9.51
N LYS A 65 -7.71 3.01 9.55
CA LYS A 65 -6.72 3.17 8.46
C LYS A 65 -5.80 1.98 8.39
N LEU A 66 -5.31 1.49 9.53
CA LEU A 66 -4.47 0.28 9.59
C LEU A 66 -5.20 -0.92 8.97
N LYS A 67 -6.44 -1.15 9.40
CA LYS A 67 -7.31 -2.22 8.87
C LYS A 67 -7.46 -2.11 7.35
N ASN A 68 -7.80 -0.92 6.84
CA ASN A 68 -8.00 -0.70 5.40
C ASN A 68 -6.69 -0.89 4.61
N ASN A 69 -5.56 -0.41 5.13
CA ASN A 69 -4.25 -0.60 4.49
C ASN A 69 -3.90 -2.08 4.39
N LEU A 70 -4.07 -2.85 5.48
CA LEU A 70 -3.80 -4.28 5.50
C LEU A 70 -4.74 -5.05 4.56
N HIS A 71 -6.03 -4.73 4.56
CA HIS A 71 -6.99 -5.34 3.64
C HIS A 71 -6.56 -5.16 2.17
N SER A 72 -6.20 -3.94 1.78
CA SER A 72 -5.75 -3.64 0.42
C SER A 72 -4.43 -4.34 0.07
N ILE A 73 -3.42 -4.26 0.95
CA ILE A 73 -2.10 -4.91 0.73
C ILE A 73 -2.27 -6.41 0.55
N LEU A 74 -3.02 -7.07 1.44
CA LEU A 74 -3.24 -8.52 1.39
C LEU A 74 -4.02 -8.91 0.13
N THR A 75 -5.05 -8.15 -0.24
CA THR A 75 -5.83 -8.39 -1.46
C THR A 75 -4.98 -8.27 -2.73
N ILE A 76 -4.07 -7.30 -2.80
CA ILE A 76 -3.18 -7.12 -3.95
C ILE A 76 -2.10 -8.22 -3.95
N ALA A 77 -1.48 -8.48 -2.80
CA ALA A 77 -0.41 -9.47 -2.63
C ALA A 77 -0.87 -10.90 -2.97
N ASP A 78 -2.14 -11.23 -2.74
CA ASP A 78 -2.75 -12.52 -3.10
C ASP A 78 -2.59 -12.85 -4.59
N GLN A 79 -2.57 -11.84 -5.47
CA GLN A 79 -2.34 -12.03 -6.91
C GLN A 79 -0.92 -12.52 -7.22
N PHE A 80 0.05 -12.28 -6.34
CA PHE A 80 1.45 -12.71 -6.46
C PHE A 80 1.75 -13.97 -5.65
N LEU A 81 0.92 -14.27 -4.64
CA LEU A 81 1.06 -15.40 -3.72
C LEU A 81 -0.24 -16.22 -3.68
N PRO A 82 -0.68 -16.82 -4.80
CA PRO A 82 -2.03 -17.39 -4.94
C PRO A 82 -2.34 -18.59 -4.05
N HIS A 83 -1.34 -19.15 -3.38
CA HIS A 83 -1.50 -20.28 -2.46
C HIS A 83 -1.46 -19.88 -0.98
N ALA A 84 -1.27 -18.59 -0.67
CA ALA A 84 -1.17 -18.09 0.69
C ALA A 84 -2.52 -17.64 1.27
N GLU A 85 -3.59 -17.61 0.46
CA GLU A 85 -4.95 -17.25 0.86
C GLU A 85 -5.02 -15.88 1.57
N LEU A 86 -4.19 -14.91 1.13
CA LEU A 86 -4.03 -13.61 1.79
C LEU A 86 -5.32 -12.80 1.72
N LYS A 87 -6.04 -12.86 0.61
CA LYS A 87 -7.32 -12.18 0.47
C LYS A 87 -8.35 -12.72 1.48
N SER A 88 -8.45 -14.04 1.63
CA SER A 88 -9.35 -14.68 2.61
C SER A 88 -8.96 -14.36 4.06
N ALA A 89 -7.67 -14.18 4.33
CA ALA A 89 -7.22 -13.73 5.66
C ALA A 89 -7.79 -12.36 6.06
N THR A 90 -8.18 -11.52 5.09
CA THR A 90 -8.77 -10.20 5.35
C THR A 90 -10.19 -10.26 5.94
N ASP A 91 -10.89 -11.39 5.83
CA ASP A 91 -12.24 -11.56 6.40
C ASP A 91 -12.23 -11.43 7.93
N LYS A 92 -11.09 -11.67 8.58
CA LYS A 92 -10.91 -11.53 10.03
C LYS A 92 -10.66 -10.09 10.48
N LEU A 93 -10.52 -9.16 9.54
CA LEU A 93 -10.29 -7.76 9.83
C LEU A 93 -11.60 -6.98 10.03
N TYR A 94 -12.76 -7.54 9.64
CA TYR A 94 -14.10 -6.94 9.74
C TYR A 94 -15.05 -7.85 10.52
#